data_AF-A0A9E2IKG1-F1
#
_entry.id   AF-A0A9E2IKG1-F1
#
_cell.length_a   1.000
_cell.length_b   1.000
_cell.length_c   1.000
_cell.angle_alpha   90.00
_cell.angle_beta   90.00
_cell.angle_gamma   90.00
#
_symmetry.space_group_name_H-M   'P 1'
#
loop_
_entity.id
_entity.type
_entity.pdbx_description
1 polymer ?
#
loop_
_entity_poly.entity_id
_entity_poly.type
_entity_poly.pdbx_seq_one_letter_code
_entity_poly.pdbx_strand_id
1 'polypeptide(L)'
;KPRLRLSKIFSFVLIGVAMIAIFGNPLWESKPYEPIRLTGDHTTIAKSWLSFAQHFSINYVQRHHSLVDPWEVWVDITKSAFGNANTVVTAILNNPKEFLRHVFYNVYRYTPTLMQLLLIKPNPSCWRPLDTVMRLFYVLFLGALGICLVVARRRIVRTIDYTLLKHLGVVLLLVSAASMLSAFVVYPREHYLILQLTIIIILIAYFASHAFNKNVCMQRPGVVKAFATGLCIVLLTPYPIVEHPSGVGYSFGLMPKKITTQRMHHDWQGNLKTLEFIKLLRIRDKVNLLTAEGKFDIYVGDNYTSLMGVGTNESFTAFMKQHEINMVLATGLLKQSIRFEASERKEFLDNPNAAGFLKLEVPFTKRSLFLRRELFSGAHSMESK
;
A
#
# COMPACT_ATOMS: atom_id res chain seq x y z
N LYS A 1 -8.77 -23.32 42.71
CA LYS A 1 -9.43 -22.45 41.70
C LYS A 1 -8.55 -21.22 41.46
N PRO A 2 -8.01 -20.99 40.25
CA PRO A 2 -7.24 -19.79 39.99
C PRO A 2 -8.22 -18.62 39.82
N ARG A 3 -8.28 -17.71 40.81
CA ARG A 3 -8.86 -16.38 40.60
C ARG A 3 -7.97 -15.70 39.55
N LEU A 4 -8.41 -15.65 38.30
CA LEU A 4 -7.85 -14.70 37.34
C LEU A 4 -8.00 -13.33 38.01
N ARG A 5 -6.88 -12.76 38.48
CA ARG A 5 -6.91 -11.45 39.12
C ARG A 5 -7.50 -10.48 38.11
N LEU A 6 -8.53 -9.72 38.52
CA LEU A 6 -9.22 -8.72 37.71
C LEU A 6 -8.24 -7.84 36.91
N SER A 7 -7.08 -7.55 37.50
CA SER A 7 -5.98 -6.81 36.88
C SER A 7 -5.50 -7.38 35.55
N LYS A 8 -5.44 -8.72 35.38
CA LYS A 8 -5.01 -9.33 34.11
C LYS A 8 -6.04 -9.13 33.00
N ILE A 9 -7.32 -9.26 33.32
CA ILE A 9 -8.42 -9.03 32.36
C ILE A 9 -8.40 -7.58 31.92
N PHE A 10 -8.25 -6.66 32.87
CA PHE A 10 -8.15 -5.23 32.59
C PHE A 10 -6.97 -4.90 31.67
N SER A 11 -5.79 -5.49 31.89
CA SER A 11 -4.64 -5.31 30.99
C SER A 11 -4.90 -5.79 29.57
N PHE A 12 -5.58 -6.93 29.38
CA PHE A 12 -5.93 -7.41 28.04
C PHE A 12 -6.92 -6.50 27.32
N VAL A 13 -7.96 -6.03 28.03
CA VAL A 13 -8.93 -5.08 27.47
C VAL A 13 -8.22 -3.78 27.06
N LEU A 14 -7.34 -3.26 27.93
CA LEU A 14 -6.58 -2.04 27.64
C LEU A 14 -5.67 -2.20 26.42
N ILE A 15 -4.98 -3.35 26.28
CA ILE A 15 -4.17 -3.65 25.08
C ILE A 15 -5.07 -3.72 23.84
N GLY A 16 -6.20 -4.43 23.90
CA GLY A 16 -7.13 -4.51 22.77
C GLY A 16 -7.63 -3.14 22.33
N VAL A 17 -8.06 -2.30 23.27
CA VAL A 17 -8.51 -0.92 23.01
C VAL A 17 -7.36 -0.07 22.44
N ALA A 18 -6.15 -0.17 23.00
CA ALA A 18 -4.98 0.55 22.51
C ALA A 18 -4.61 0.12 21.09
N MET A 19 -4.67 -1.16 20.77
CA MET A 19 -4.40 -1.66 19.42
C MET A 19 -5.46 -1.16 18.42
N ILE A 20 -6.74 -1.18 18.79
CA ILE A 20 -7.81 -0.62 17.95
C ILE A 20 -7.61 0.88 17.73
N ALA A 21 -7.16 1.61 18.76
CA ALA A 21 -6.86 3.04 18.64
C ALA A 21 -5.63 3.31 17.74
N ILE A 22 -4.56 2.51 17.86
CA ILE A 22 -3.31 2.67 17.09
C ILE A 22 -3.50 2.29 15.63
N PHE A 23 -4.10 1.13 15.36
CA PHE A 23 -4.27 0.63 14.00
C PHE A 23 -5.50 1.20 13.29
N GLY A 24 -6.36 1.90 14.04
CA GLY A 24 -7.63 2.45 13.58
C GLY A 24 -8.71 1.37 13.52
N ASN A 25 -9.95 1.78 13.82
CA ASN A 25 -11.12 0.98 13.53
C ASN A 25 -11.69 1.43 12.17
N PRO A 26 -11.78 0.55 11.16
CA PRO A 26 -12.34 0.93 9.85
C PRO A 26 -13.80 1.39 9.93
N LEU A 27 -14.51 1.04 11.01
CA LEU A 27 -15.88 1.47 11.28
C LEU A 27 -15.96 2.79 12.03
N TRP A 28 -14.86 3.24 12.64
CA TRP A 28 -14.81 4.53 13.34
C TRP A 28 -14.49 5.62 12.32
N GLU A 29 -15.31 6.66 12.29
CA GLU A 29 -15.01 7.85 11.49
C GLU A 29 -13.81 8.57 12.10
N SER A 30 -12.66 8.47 11.42
CA SER A 30 -11.57 9.38 11.70
C SER A 30 -12.08 10.81 11.49
N LYS A 31 -11.62 11.76 12.32
CA LYS A 31 -11.85 13.20 12.04
C LYS A 31 -11.62 13.46 10.55
N PRO A 32 -12.48 14.25 9.90
CA PRO A 32 -12.35 14.54 8.48
C PRO A 32 -10.90 14.96 8.21
N TYR A 33 -10.24 14.22 7.33
CA TYR A 33 -8.94 14.64 6.83
C TYR A 33 -9.14 15.94 6.05
N GLU A 34 -8.08 16.72 5.85
CA GLU A 34 -8.15 17.88 4.96
C GLU A 34 -8.91 17.53 3.67
N PRO A 35 -9.81 18.43 3.22
CA PRO A 35 -10.74 18.14 2.14
C PRO A 35 -9.98 17.61 0.93
N ILE A 36 -10.18 16.34 0.62
CA ILE A 36 -9.70 15.75 -0.63
C ILE A 36 -10.57 16.39 -1.71
N ARG A 37 -10.00 17.36 -2.42
CA ARG A 37 -10.69 18.06 -3.51
C ARG A 37 -10.82 17.10 -4.70
N LEU A 38 -11.87 16.28 -4.69
CA LEU A 38 -12.17 15.39 -5.80
C LEU A 38 -12.76 16.16 -6.99
N THR A 39 -13.59 17.18 -6.72
CA THR A 39 -14.39 17.89 -7.73
C THR A 39 -14.47 19.40 -7.49
N GLY A 40 -13.51 19.99 -6.76
CA GLY A 40 -13.51 21.42 -6.39
C GLY A 40 -14.51 21.81 -5.28
N ASP A 41 -15.53 21.00 -5.02
CA ASP A 41 -16.38 21.16 -3.84
C ASP A 41 -15.65 20.65 -2.59
N HIS A 42 -15.67 21.44 -1.52
CA HIS A 42 -15.01 21.16 -0.23
C HIS A 42 -15.73 20.06 0.57
N THR A 43 -15.99 18.90 -0.03
CA THR A 43 -16.53 17.75 0.69
C THR A 43 -15.39 17.01 1.40
N THR A 44 -15.36 17.11 2.72
CA THR A 44 -14.44 16.33 3.54
C THR A 44 -14.90 14.87 3.57
N ILE A 45 -14.07 13.98 3.04
CA ILE A 45 -14.34 12.54 3.05
C ILE A 45 -13.53 11.88 4.17
N ALA A 46 -14.20 11.06 4.99
CA ALA A 46 -13.54 10.26 6.01
C ALA A 46 -12.53 9.29 5.37
N LYS A 47 -11.33 9.19 5.94
CA LYS A 47 -10.25 8.33 5.41
C LYS A 47 -10.66 6.85 5.37
N SER A 48 -11.45 6.41 6.35
CA SER A 48 -12.03 5.07 6.39
C SER A 48 -12.99 4.83 5.23
N TRP A 49 -13.86 5.80 4.92
CA TRP A 49 -14.74 5.74 3.74
C TRP A 49 -13.96 5.67 2.44
N LEU A 50 -13.01 6.58 2.21
CA LEU A 50 -12.21 6.58 0.99
C LEU A 50 -11.51 5.23 0.80
N SER A 51 -10.88 4.73 1.86
CA SER A 51 -10.18 3.45 1.83
C SER A 51 -11.14 2.30 1.52
N PHE A 52 -12.30 2.23 2.18
CA PHE A 52 -13.33 1.24 1.89
C PHE A 52 -13.81 1.34 0.44
N ALA A 53 -14.19 2.53 0.00
CA ALA A 53 -14.79 2.80 -1.29
C ALA A 53 -13.86 2.42 -2.45
N GLN A 54 -12.61 2.86 -2.41
CA GLN A 54 -11.62 2.52 -3.45
C GLN A 54 -11.38 1.00 -3.53
N HIS A 55 -11.28 0.32 -2.39
CA HIS A 55 -11.02 -1.12 -2.39
C HIS A 55 -12.24 -1.96 -2.71
N PHE A 56 -13.43 -1.48 -2.33
CA PHE A 56 -14.69 -2.04 -2.80
C PHE A 56 -14.72 -2.00 -4.32
N SER A 57 -14.35 -0.88 -4.93
CA SER A 57 -14.31 -0.75 -6.39
C SER A 57 -13.33 -1.69 -7.06
N ILE A 58 -12.16 -1.96 -6.46
CA ILE A 58 -11.23 -3.00 -6.96
C ILE A 58 -11.92 -4.36 -6.99
N ASN A 59 -12.53 -4.76 -5.87
CA ASN A 59 -13.24 -6.03 -5.77
C ASN A 59 -14.43 -6.08 -6.73
N TYR A 60 -15.15 -4.97 -6.91
CA TYR A 60 -16.27 -4.85 -7.83
C TYR A 60 -15.82 -5.07 -9.28
N VAL A 61 -14.82 -4.33 -9.74
CA VAL A 61 -14.26 -4.46 -11.09
C VAL A 61 -13.76 -5.88 -11.35
N GLN A 62 -13.06 -6.49 -10.38
CA GLN A 62 -12.58 -7.86 -10.49
C GLN A 62 -13.71 -8.89 -10.57
N ARG A 63 -14.76 -8.76 -9.75
CA ARG A 63 -15.93 -9.65 -9.78
C ARG A 63 -16.75 -9.50 -11.06
N HIS A 64 -16.81 -8.31 -11.62
CA HIS A 64 -17.60 -7.99 -12.81
C HIS A 64 -16.80 -8.03 -14.12
N HIS A 65 -15.50 -8.38 -14.07
CA HIS A 65 -14.59 -8.38 -15.22
C HIS A 65 -14.61 -7.06 -16.03
N SER A 66 -14.80 -5.93 -15.34
CA SER A 66 -14.80 -4.62 -15.99
C SER A 66 -13.37 -4.21 -16.37
N LEU A 67 -13.23 -3.46 -17.46
CA LEU A 67 -11.93 -2.92 -17.90
C LEU A 67 -11.68 -1.50 -17.38
N VAL A 68 -12.62 -0.93 -16.62
CA VAL A 68 -12.46 0.41 -16.02
C VAL A 68 -11.44 0.37 -14.90
N ASP A 69 -10.66 1.44 -14.77
CA ASP A 69 -9.75 1.58 -13.64
C ASP A 69 -10.56 1.87 -12.36
N PRO A 70 -10.58 0.95 -11.37
CA PRO A 70 -11.37 1.10 -10.16
C PRO A 70 -10.97 2.33 -9.32
N TRP A 71 -9.76 2.87 -9.47
CA TRP A 71 -9.31 4.05 -8.75
C TRP A 71 -9.85 5.36 -9.35
N GLU A 72 -10.28 5.35 -10.61
CA GLU A 72 -10.85 6.52 -11.27
C GLU A 72 -12.36 6.62 -11.07
N VAL A 73 -13.06 5.48 -11.12
CA VAL A 73 -14.53 5.43 -11.09
C VAL A 73 -15.09 4.91 -9.76
N TRP A 74 -14.31 4.97 -8.69
CA TRP A 74 -14.77 4.43 -7.40
C TRP A 74 -16.02 5.14 -6.88
N VAL A 75 -16.17 6.44 -7.15
CA VAL A 75 -17.33 7.23 -6.73
C VAL A 75 -18.58 6.68 -7.38
N ASP A 76 -18.57 6.45 -8.70
CA ASP A 76 -19.73 5.92 -9.43
C ASP A 76 -20.03 4.47 -9.08
N ILE A 77 -18.99 3.64 -8.90
CA ILE A 77 -19.14 2.25 -8.45
C ILE A 77 -19.75 2.20 -7.05
N THR A 78 -19.30 3.04 -6.12
CA THR A 78 -19.85 3.05 -4.75
C THR A 78 -21.23 3.69 -4.70
N LYS A 79 -21.49 4.71 -5.51
CA LYS A 79 -22.82 5.32 -5.61
C LYS A 79 -23.84 4.37 -6.22
N SER A 80 -23.46 3.61 -7.24
CA SER A 80 -24.34 2.57 -7.81
C SER A 80 -24.59 1.41 -6.84
N ALA A 81 -23.59 1.02 -6.04
CA ALA A 81 -23.73 -0.08 -5.09
C ALA A 81 -24.43 0.31 -3.78
N PHE A 82 -24.16 1.50 -3.25
CA PHE A 82 -24.54 1.92 -1.89
C PHE A 82 -25.33 3.25 -1.84
N GLY A 83 -25.70 3.83 -2.99
CA GLY A 83 -26.40 5.12 -3.04
C GLY A 83 -25.54 6.27 -2.53
N ASN A 84 -26.13 7.17 -1.74
CA ASN A 84 -25.41 8.34 -1.19
C ASN A 84 -24.62 8.01 0.09
N ALA A 85 -24.13 6.77 0.23
CA ALA A 85 -23.31 6.40 1.38
C ALA A 85 -21.99 7.20 1.38
N ASN A 86 -21.62 7.71 2.55
CA ASN A 86 -20.36 8.43 2.78
C ASN A 86 -19.57 7.85 3.95
N THR A 87 -20.02 6.71 4.50
CA THR A 87 -19.43 6.02 5.65
C THR A 87 -19.60 4.51 5.47
N VAL A 88 -18.73 3.71 6.09
CA VAL A 88 -18.85 2.25 6.00
C VAL A 88 -20.16 1.77 6.61
N VAL A 89 -20.61 2.39 7.70
CA VAL A 89 -21.87 2.07 8.37
C VAL A 89 -23.08 2.36 7.46
N THR A 90 -23.12 3.53 6.80
CA THR A 90 -24.21 3.84 5.86
C THR A 90 -24.20 2.91 4.65
N ALA A 91 -23.04 2.47 4.16
CA ALA A 91 -22.98 1.45 3.10
C ALA A 91 -23.56 0.08 3.54
N ILE A 92 -23.30 -0.34 4.78
CA ILE A 92 -23.91 -1.56 5.36
C ILE A 92 -25.44 -1.43 5.38
N LEU A 93 -25.95 -0.28 5.82
CA LEU A 93 -27.39 -0.04 5.94
C LEU A 93 -28.08 0.08 4.57
N ASN A 94 -27.45 0.76 3.60
CA ASN A 94 -28.03 1.01 2.29
C ASN A 94 -28.04 -0.24 1.40
N ASN A 95 -27.00 -1.09 1.47
CA ASN A 95 -26.95 -2.34 0.71
C ASN A 95 -26.13 -3.41 1.44
N PRO A 96 -26.72 -4.09 2.45
CA PRO A 96 -26.01 -5.10 3.24
C PRO A 96 -25.57 -6.30 2.38
N LYS A 97 -26.28 -6.58 1.29
CA LYS A 97 -25.96 -7.69 0.38
C LYS A 97 -24.65 -7.45 -0.37
N GLU A 98 -24.46 -6.28 -0.97
CA GLU A 98 -23.17 -5.94 -1.62
C GLU A 98 -22.03 -5.80 -0.62
N PHE A 99 -22.31 -5.23 0.56
CA PHE A 99 -21.31 -5.16 1.63
C PHE A 99 -20.82 -6.56 2.05
N LEU A 100 -21.74 -7.49 2.31
CA LEU A 100 -21.37 -8.87 2.68
C LEU A 100 -20.62 -9.58 1.55
N ARG A 101 -21.01 -9.40 0.29
CA ARG A 101 -20.27 -9.93 -0.87
C ARG A 101 -18.82 -9.46 -0.88
N HIS A 102 -18.59 -8.17 -0.61
CA HIS A 102 -17.25 -7.59 -0.49
C HIS A 102 -16.46 -8.23 0.66
N VAL A 103 -17.06 -8.35 1.84
CA VAL A 103 -16.41 -8.99 3.00
C VAL A 103 -16.05 -10.45 2.71
N PHE A 104 -16.97 -11.23 2.14
CA PHE A 104 -16.69 -12.62 1.77
C PHE A 104 -15.57 -12.73 0.73
N TYR A 105 -15.54 -11.83 -0.26
CA TYR A 105 -14.47 -11.79 -1.25
C TYR A 105 -13.11 -11.47 -0.60
N ASN A 106 -13.08 -10.55 0.36
CA ASN A 106 -11.88 -10.25 1.15
C ASN A 106 -11.43 -11.46 2.00
N VAL A 107 -12.35 -12.15 2.68
CA VAL A 107 -12.06 -13.37 3.45
C VAL A 107 -11.51 -14.47 2.54
N TYR A 108 -12.12 -14.67 1.38
CA TYR A 108 -11.65 -15.64 0.38
C TYR A 108 -10.22 -15.33 -0.10
N ARG A 109 -9.90 -14.05 -0.31
CA ARG A 109 -8.56 -13.61 -0.75
C ARG A 109 -7.53 -13.50 0.36
N TYR A 110 -7.97 -13.47 1.62
CA TYR A 110 -7.08 -13.30 2.77
C TYR A 110 -5.98 -14.37 2.82
N THR A 111 -6.36 -15.65 2.78
CA THR A 111 -5.40 -16.75 2.89
C THR A 111 -4.43 -16.79 1.71
N PRO A 112 -4.85 -16.69 0.44
CA PRO A 112 -3.94 -16.56 -0.68
C PRO A 112 -2.96 -15.39 -0.55
N THR A 113 -3.42 -14.20 -0.14
CA THR A 113 -2.52 -13.04 0.02
C THR A 113 -1.53 -13.26 1.17
N LEU A 114 -1.97 -13.82 2.29
CA LEU A 114 -1.08 -14.15 3.41
C LEU A 114 -0.04 -15.21 3.02
N MET A 115 -0.45 -16.24 2.27
CA MET A 115 0.46 -17.25 1.74
C MET A 115 1.43 -16.66 0.73
N GLN A 116 1.00 -15.71 -0.11
CA GLN A 116 1.88 -15.01 -1.05
C GLN A 116 2.99 -14.22 -0.33
N LEU A 117 2.69 -13.64 0.83
CA LEU A 117 3.69 -12.98 1.68
C LEU A 117 4.66 -13.99 2.32
N LEU A 118 4.13 -15.13 2.79
CA LEU A 118 4.95 -16.19 3.37
C LEU A 118 5.86 -16.87 2.36
N LEU A 119 5.40 -17.05 1.12
CA LEU A 119 6.05 -17.89 0.11
C LEU A 119 7.02 -17.13 -0.80
N ILE A 120 7.31 -15.85 -0.52
CA ILE A 120 8.18 -14.98 -1.33
C ILE A 120 7.81 -15.10 -2.83
N LYS A 121 6.85 -14.31 -3.31
CA LYS A 121 6.42 -14.36 -4.73
C LYS A 121 7.61 -14.36 -5.69
N PRO A 122 7.61 -15.20 -6.73
CA PRO A 122 8.46 -15.03 -7.92
C PRO A 122 8.26 -13.60 -8.39
N ASN A 123 9.29 -12.75 -8.27
CA ASN A 123 9.30 -11.55 -9.09
C ASN A 123 9.57 -12.08 -10.51
N PRO A 124 8.56 -12.07 -11.41
CA PRO A 124 8.71 -12.63 -12.75
C PRO A 124 9.76 -11.88 -13.58
N SER A 125 10.18 -10.71 -13.12
CA SER A 125 11.22 -9.90 -13.74
C SER A 125 12.62 -10.26 -13.21
N CYS A 126 12.73 -10.92 -12.04
CA CYS A 126 14.00 -11.34 -11.43
C CYS A 126 14.26 -12.85 -11.62
N TRP A 127 14.26 -13.35 -12.86
CA TRP A 127 14.79 -14.70 -13.18
C TRP A 127 16.32 -14.74 -13.04
N ARG A 128 16.83 -14.30 -11.89
CA ARG A 128 18.24 -14.39 -11.54
C ARG A 128 18.45 -15.73 -10.82
N PRO A 129 19.52 -16.47 -11.13
CA PRO A 129 19.84 -17.73 -10.46
C PRO A 129 19.83 -17.60 -8.93
N LEU A 130 20.23 -16.44 -8.41
CA LEU A 130 20.29 -16.16 -6.99
C LEU A 130 18.92 -16.13 -6.30
N ASP A 131 17.87 -15.62 -6.97
CA ASP A 131 16.51 -15.60 -6.42
C ASP A 131 15.94 -17.02 -6.37
N THR A 132 16.16 -17.82 -7.42
CA THR A 132 15.77 -19.24 -7.45
C THR A 132 16.49 -20.04 -6.36
N VAL A 133 17.78 -19.81 -6.18
CA VAL A 133 18.58 -20.46 -5.13
C VAL A 133 18.09 -20.04 -3.74
N MET A 134 17.86 -18.74 -3.50
CA MET A 134 17.34 -18.26 -2.21
C MET A 134 15.94 -18.80 -1.90
N ARG A 135 15.07 -18.93 -2.91
CA ARG A 135 13.76 -19.60 -2.75
C ARG A 135 13.93 -21.05 -2.39
N LEU A 136 14.80 -21.77 -3.09
CA LEU A 136 15.06 -23.18 -2.80
C LEU A 136 15.57 -23.31 -1.37
N PHE A 137 16.54 -22.49 -0.94
CA PHE A 137 16.99 -22.44 0.44
C PHE A 137 15.86 -22.14 1.42
N TYR A 138 15.00 -21.18 1.12
CA TYR A 138 13.87 -20.82 1.97
C TYR A 138 12.83 -21.96 2.07
N VAL A 139 12.47 -22.59 0.96
CA VAL A 139 11.56 -23.74 0.91
C VAL A 139 12.16 -24.95 1.64
N LEU A 140 13.43 -25.24 1.41
CA LEU A 140 14.15 -26.31 2.11
C LEU A 140 14.25 -26.00 3.61
N PHE A 141 14.49 -24.75 3.99
CA PHE A 141 14.52 -24.30 5.38
C PHE A 141 13.15 -24.47 6.05
N LEU A 142 12.08 -23.98 5.43
CA LEU A 142 10.71 -24.16 5.94
C LEU A 142 10.31 -25.63 6.00
N GLY A 143 10.68 -26.43 5.00
CA GLY A 143 10.44 -27.87 4.96
C GLY A 143 11.18 -28.60 6.08
N ALA A 144 12.48 -28.33 6.26
CA ALA A 144 13.28 -28.87 7.34
C ALA A 144 12.73 -28.46 8.71
N LEU A 145 12.37 -27.19 8.87
CA LEU A 145 11.75 -26.67 10.09
C LEU A 145 10.42 -27.37 10.39
N GLY A 146 9.56 -27.55 9.37
CA GLY A 146 8.31 -28.29 9.48
C GLY A 146 8.53 -29.74 9.93
N ILE A 147 9.47 -30.46 9.31
CA ILE A 147 9.85 -31.82 9.70
C ILE A 147 10.36 -31.85 11.15
N CYS A 148 11.25 -30.93 11.54
CA CYS A 148 11.75 -30.81 12.90
C CYS A 148 10.60 -30.62 13.91
N LEU A 149 9.64 -29.74 13.60
CA LEU A 149 8.47 -29.51 14.46
C LEU A 149 7.57 -30.75 14.57
N VAL A 150 7.34 -31.47 13.45
CA VAL A 150 6.54 -32.71 13.43
C VAL A 150 7.22 -33.83 14.23
N VAL A 151 8.52 -34.04 14.04
CA VAL A 151 9.29 -35.05 14.79
C VAL A 151 9.33 -34.68 16.28
N ALA A 152 9.51 -33.39 16.60
CA ALA A 152 9.54 -32.89 17.96
C ALA A 152 8.14 -32.72 18.59
N ARG A 153 7.03 -33.01 17.90
CA ARG A 153 5.66 -32.69 18.39
C ARG A 153 5.38 -33.21 19.79
N ARG A 154 5.77 -34.46 20.10
CA ARG A 154 5.56 -35.07 21.42
C ARG A 154 6.38 -34.37 22.51
N ARG A 155 7.56 -33.86 22.15
CA ARG A 155 8.42 -33.10 23.06
C ARG A 155 7.84 -31.71 23.30
N ILE A 156 7.50 -31.00 22.22
CA ILE A 156 6.89 -29.68 22.26
C ILE A 156 5.66 -29.69 23.18
N VAL A 157 4.74 -30.63 22.97
CA VAL A 157 3.53 -30.78 23.81
C VAL A 157 3.85 -30.99 25.29
N ARG A 158 4.94 -31.70 25.61
CA ARG A 158 5.36 -31.95 27.01
C ARG A 158 6.04 -30.76 27.67
N THR A 159 6.71 -29.89 26.91
CA THR A 159 7.51 -28.77 27.44
C THR A 159 6.85 -27.41 27.32
N ILE A 160 5.77 -27.29 26.54
CA ILE A 160 5.02 -26.05 26.41
C ILE A 160 4.48 -25.63 27.77
N ASP A 161 4.76 -24.37 28.13
CA ASP A 161 4.00 -23.68 29.16
C ASP A 161 2.65 -23.24 28.57
N TYR A 162 1.60 -24.01 28.86
CA TYR A 162 0.23 -23.72 28.44
C TYR A 162 -0.31 -22.42 29.03
N THR A 163 0.19 -22.01 30.20
CA THR A 163 -0.19 -20.73 30.80
C THR A 163 0.38 -19.60 29.95
N LEU A 164 1.67 -19.63 29.64
CA LEU A 164 2.29 -18.64 28.74
C LEU A 164 1.62 -18.64 27.37
N LEU A 165 1.42 -19.81 26.74
CA LEU A 165 0.79 -19.94 25.43
C LEU A 165 -0.63 -19.37 25.42
N LYS A 166 -1.41 -19.56 26.50
CA LYS A 166 -2.74 -18.96 26.64
C LYS A 166 -2.66 -17.43 26.71
N HIS A 167 -1.76 -16.87 27.52
CA HIS A 167 -1.61 -15.41 27.61
C HIS A 167 -1.15 -14.82 26.28
N LEU A 168 -0.14 -15.45 25.65
CA LEU A 168 0.34 -15.08 24.33
C LEU A 168 -0.79 -15.17 23.30
N GLY A 169 -1.54 -16.27 23.27
CA GLY A 169 -2.67 -16.47 22.37
C GLY A 169 -3.74 -15.39 22.48
N VAL A 170 -4.06 -14.91 23.70
CA VAL A 170 -4.99 -13.79 23.89
C VAL A 170 -4.40 -12.49 23.34
N VAL A 171 -3.14 -12.16 23.63
CA VAL A 171 -2.50 -10.96 23.05
C VAL A 171 -2.49 -11.03 21.53
N LEU A 172 -2.04 -12.16 20.98
CA LEU A 172 -1.95 -12.39 19.55
C LEU A 172 -3.32 -12.31 18.87
N LEU A 173 -4.36 -12.86 19.50
CA LEU A 173 -5.74 -12.77 19.01
C LEU A 173 -6.20 -11.31 18.98
N LEU A 174 -5.99 -10.54 20.04
CA LEU A 174 -6.42 -9.13 20.10
C LEU A 174 -5.70 -8.27 19.06
N VAL A 175 -4.39 -8.46 18.92
CA VAL A 175 -3.56 -7.75 17.94
C VAL A 175 -3.97 -8.14 16.51
N SER A 176 -4.18 -9.43 16.24
CA SER A 176 -4.60 -9.92 14.92
C SER A 176 -6.03 -9.54 14.58
N ALA A 177 -6.94 -9.47 15.57
CA ALA A 177 -8.35 -9.17 15.33
C ALA A 177 -8.52 -7.78 14.70
N ALA A 178 -7.77 -6.78 15.15
CA ALA A 178 -7.82 -5.44 14.58
C ALA A 178 -7.37 -5.42 13.11
N SER A 179 -6.24 -6.05 12.79
CA SER A 179 -5.75 -6.09 11.42
C SER A 179 -6.59 -6.99 10.50
N MET A 180 -7.14 -8.09 11.02
CA MET A 180 -8.09 -8.95 10.32
C MET A 180 -9.40 -8.20 10.02
N LEU A 181 -9.90 -7.41 10.97
CA LEU A 181 -11.10 -6.58 10.74
C LEU A 181 -10.87 -5.61 9.58
N SER A 182 -9.73 -4.92 9.55
CA SER A 182 -9.35 -4.06 8.43
C SER A 182 -9.19 -4.84 7.11
N ALA A 183 -8.58 -6.03 7.15
CA ALA A 183 -8.43 -6.87 5.97
C ALA A 183 -9.78 -7.36 5.41
N PHE A 184 -10.73 -7.69 6.28
CA PHE A 184 -12.04 -8.22 5.89
C PHE A 184 -13.02 -7.12 5.47
N VAL A 185 -13.05 -6.00 6.19
CA VAL A 185 -13.97 -4.89 5.89
C VAL A 185 -13.45 -4.04 4.73
N VAL A 186 -12.16 -3.72 4.72
CA VAL A 186 -11.56 -2.86 3.69
C VAL A 186 -11.03 -3.70 2.55
N TYR A 187 -9.88 -4.37 2.75
CA TYR A 187 -9.22 -5.21 1.75
C TYR A 187 -8.00 -5.90 2.35
N PRO A 188 -7.67 -7.16 2.01
CA PRO A 188 -6.49 -7.84 2.51
C PRO A 188 -5.21 -7.32 1.84
N ARG A 189 -4.81 -6.09 2.17
CA ARG A 189 -3.54 -5.49 1.70
C ARG A 189 -2.36 -6.05 2.48
N GLU A 190 -1.22 -6.10 1.83
CA GLU A 190 0.01 -6.68 2.37
C GLU A 190 0.39 -6.08 3.72
N HIS A 191 0.34 -4.75 3.85
CA HIS A 191 0.69 -4.07 5.09
C HIS A 191 -0.25 -4.35 6.26
N TYR A 192 -1.50 -4.76 6.02
CA TYR A 192 -2.36 -5.24 7.10
C TYR A 192 -1.96 -6.63 7.56
N LEU A 193 -1.44 -7.47 6.65
CA LEU A 193 -1.10 -8.87 6.90
C LEU A 193 0.32 -9.04 7.47
N ILE A 194 1.20 -8.03 7.35
CA ILE A 194 2.55 -8.04 7.94
C ILE A 194 2.49 -8.34 9.45
N LEU A 195 1.45 -7.84 10.14
CA LEU A 195 1.28 -8.08 11.56
C LEU A 195 1.02 -9.57 11.85
N GLN A 196 0.08 -10.18 11.11
CA GLN A 196 -0.23 -11.61 11.24
C GLN A 196 0.96 -12.48 10.84
N LEU A 197 1.71 -12.06 9.82
CA LEU A 197 2.95 -12.72 9.43
C LEU A 197 3.95 -12.70 10.58
N THR A 198 4.18 -11.54 11.19
CA THR A 198 5.08 -11.39 12.35
C THR A 198 4.65 -12.31 13.50
N ILE A 199 3.34 -12.43 13.74
CA ILE A 199 2.78 -13.33 14.75
C ILE A 199 3.04 -14.79 14.43
N ILE A 200 2.83 -15.22 13.18
CA ILE A 200 3.13 -16.58 12.72
C ILE A 200 4.62 -16.89 12.94
N ILE A 201 5.50 -15.94 12.62
CA ILE A 201 6.95 -16.05 12.82
C ILE A 201 7.32 -16.24 14.28
N ILE A 202 6.73 -15.42 15.17
CA ILE A 202 6.95 -15.52 16.62
C ILE A 202 6.49 -16.89 17.14
N LEU A 203 5.33 -17.38 16.69
CA LEU A 203 4.82 -18.70 17.08
C LEU A 203 5.73 -19.83 16.59
N ILE A 204 6.17 -19.78 15.34
CA ILE A 204 7.13 -20.75 14.78
C ILE A 204 8.43 -20.74 15.59
N ALA A 205 8.99 -19.57 15.88
CA ALA A 205 10.21 -19.43 16.67
C ALA A 205 10.03 -19.95 18.10
N TYR A 206 8.87 -19.69 18.72
CA TYR A 206 8.53 -20.21 20.04
C TYR A 206 8.50 -21.74 20.05
N PHE A 207 7.78 -22.38 19.12
CA PHE A 207 7.73 -23.84 19.04
C PHE A 207 9.08 -24.45 18.68
N ALA A 208 9.84 -23.82 17.80
CA ALA A 208 11.21 -24.23 17.47
C ALA A 208 12.11 -24.22 18.71
N SER A 209 12.05 -23.17 19.54
CA SER A 209 12.86 -23.08 20.75
C SER A 209 12.65 -24.25 21.74
N HIS A 210 11.43 -24.81 21.77
CA HIS A 210 11.08 -25.98 22.57
C HIS A 210 11.53 -27.30 21.92
N ALA A 211 11.53 -27.36 20.59
CA ALA A 211 12.03 -28.52 19.85
C ALA A 211 13.53 -28.79 20.14
N PHE A 212 14.34 -27.72 20.23
CA PHE A 212 15.81 -27.78 20.32
C PHE A 212 16.39 -27.86 21.76
N ASN A 213 15.57 -27.83 22.81
CA ASN A 213 16.00 -27.52 24.19
C ASN A 213 16.69 -28.64 25.00
N LYS A 214 17.03 -29.84 24.45
CA LYS A 214 17.49 -30.96 25.30
C LYS A 214 18.96 -31.39 25.20
N ASN A 215 19.65 -31.20 24.07
CA ASN A 215 20.96 -31.85 23.85
C ASN A 215 22.07 -30.95 23.28
N VAL A 216 21.82 -29.65 23.09
CA VAL A 216 22.90 -28.76 22.68
C VAL A 216 23.71 -28.45 23.94
N CYS A 217 24.88 -29.07 24.06
CA CYS A 217 25.89 -28.87 25.10
C CYS A 217 26.50 -27.45 25.04
N MET A 218 25.68 -26.42 24.89
CA MET A 218 26.08 -25.04 25.02
C MET A 218 25.68 -24.59 26.41
N GLN A 219 26.68 -24.25 27.22
CA GLN A 219 26.58 -23.85 28.63
C GLN A 219 25.69 -22.60 28.89
N ARG A 220 25.08 -22.01 27.85
CA ARG A 220 24.18 -20.85 27.94
C ARG A 220 22.94 -21.05 27.06
N PRO A 221 21.92 -21.81 27.51
CA PRO A 221 20.69 -22.08 26.76
C PRO A 221 19.93 -20.81 26.36
N GLY A 222 20.16 -19.67 27.03
CA GLY A 222 19.59 -18.37 26.63
C GLY A 222 20.14 -17.83 25.31
N VAL A 223 21.44 -17.99 25.05
CA VAL A 223 22.09 -17.43 23.85
C VAL A 223 21.69 -18.20 22.60
N VAL A 224 21.62 -19.53 22.68
CA VAL A 224 21.18 -20.37 21.54
C VAL A 224 19.74 -20.10 21.18
N LYS A 225 18.86 -19.95 22.19
CA LYS A 225 17.46 -19.57 21.96
C LYS A 225 17.36 -18.20 21.31
N ALA A 226 18.07 -17.21 21.83
CA ALA A 226 18.10 -15.87 21.25
C ALA A 226 18.63 -15.87 19.81
N PHE A 227 19.70 -16.63 19.52
CA PHE A 227 20.25 -16.76 18.17
C PHE A 227 19.29 -17.47 17.22
N ALA A 228 18.68 -18.59 17.63
CA ALA A 228 17.71 -19.32 16.82
C ALA A 228 16.46 -18.47 16.54
N THR A 229 15.96 -17.75 17.55
CA THR A 229 14.84 -16.81 17.39
C THR A 229 15.23 -15.66 16.46
N GLY A 230 16.41 -15.07 16.64
CA GLY A 230 16.92 -13.99 15.77
C GLY A 230 17.09 -14.45 14.33
N LEU A 231 17.63 -15.65 14.10
CA LEU A 231 17.77 -16.24 12.77
C LEU A 231 16.41 -16.52 12.14
N CYS A 232 15.43 -17.04 12.90
CA CYS A 232 14.06 -17.20 12.41
C CYS A 232 13.42 -15.86 12.05
N ILE A 233 13.62 -14.81 12.87
CA ILE A 233 13.14 -13.47 12.55
C ILE A 233 13.78 -12.97 11.26
N VAL A 234 15.10 -13.06 11.10
CA VAL A 234 15.79 -12.59 9.88
C VAL A 234 15.37 -13.39 8.64
N LEU A 235 15.27 -14.72 8.74
CA LEU A 235 14.92 -15.59 7.61
C LEU A 235 13.45 -15.49 7.22
N LEU A 236 12.55 -15.21 8.18
CA LEU A 236 11.11 -15.16 7.93
C LEU A 236 10.56 -13.75 7.77
N THR A 237 11.27 -12.72 8.26
CA THR A 237 10.96 -11.34 7.90
C THR A 237 11.06 -11.30 6.39
N PRO A 238 9.97 -10.98 5.65
CA PRO A 238 10.10 -10.73 4.24
C PRO A 238 11.19 -9.70 4.13
N TYR A 239 12.32 -10.08 3.54
CA TYR A 239 13.24 -9.08 3.07
C TYR A 239 12.36 -8.15 2.24
N PRO A 240 12.51 -6.82 2.35
CA PRO A 240 12.12 -6.00 1.23
C PRO A 240 12.99 -6.53 0.08
N ILE A 241 12.50 -7.55 -0.61
CA ILE A 241 12.60 -7.60 -2.04
C ILE A 241 11.95 -6.29 -2.36
N VAL A 242 12.80 -5.28 -2.49
CA VAL A 242 12.48 -4.09 -3.23
C VAL A 242 11.96 -4.72 -4.51
N GLU A 243 10.64 -4.80 -4.63
CA GLU A 243 9.97 -5.02 -5.88
C GLU A 243 10.37 -3.80 -6.68
N HIS A 244 11.59 -3.85 -7.20
CA HIS A 244 11.99 -3.10 -8.34
C HIS A 244 10.99 -3.55 -9.39
N PRO A 245 10.15 -2.64 -9.89
CA PRO A 245 9.23 -2.95 -10.99
C PRO A 245 9.97 -3.34 -12.28
N SER A 246 11.30 -3.46 -12.24
CA SER A 246 12.22 -3.75 -13.34
C SER A 246 12.98 -5.08 -13.21
N GLY A 247 12.75 -5.94 -12.22
CA GLY A 247 13.40 -7.26 -12.20
C GLY A 247 14.89 -7.30 -11.87
N VAL A 248 15.42 -6.23 -11.30
CA VAL A 248 16.84 -6.14 -10.93
C VAL A 248 16.93 -6.09 -9.41
N GLY A 249 16.94 -7.27 -8.80
CA GLY A 249 17.29 -7.42 -7.38
C GLY A 249 18.72 -6.93 -7.15
N TYR A 250 18.87 -5.88 -6.35
CA TYR A 250 20.14 -5.53 -5.74
C TYR A 250 20.47 -6.60 -4.69
N SER A 251 21.14 -7.66 -5.13
CA SER A 251 21.96 -8.44 -4.21
C SER A 251 23.21 -7.65 -3.90
N PHE A 252 23.51 -7.55 -2.60
CA PHE A 252 24.70 -6.94 -2.04
C PHE A 252 25.94 -7.10 -2.95
N GLY A 253 26.44 -5.96 -3.46
CA GLY A 253 27.87 -5.73 -3.69
C GLY A 253 28.59 -6.44 -4.84
N LEU A 254 27.95 -7.31 -5.63
CA LEU A 254 28.66 -8.06 -6.68
C LEU A 254 27.85 -8.09 -7.99
N MET A 255 27.81 -6.98 -8.73
CA MET A 255 27.51 -7.04 -10.16
C MET A 255 28.63 -6.40 -11.00
N PRO A 256 29.04 -7.06 -12.10
CA PRO A 256 30.05 -6.55 -13.00
C PRO A 256 29.53 -5.31 -13.75
N LYS A 257 30.34 -4.26 -13.73
CA LYS A 257 30.10 -2.88 -14.21
C LYS A 257 29.71 -2.71 -15.70
N LYS A 258 29.41 -3.76 -16.47
CA LYS A 258 29.47 -3.69 -17.96
C LYS A 258 28.21 -4.07 -18.76
N ILE A 259 27.05 -4.33 -18.15
CA ILE A 259 25.82 -4.49 -18.93
C ILE A 259 25.05 -3.15 -18.91
N THR A 260 25.23 -2.41 -20.00
CA THR A 260 24.53 -1.21 -20.48
C THR A 260 23.22 -0.87 -19.75
N THR A 261 23.32 0.07 -18.82
CA THR A 261 22.28 0.61 -17.94
C THR A 261 21.44 1.75 -18.56
N GLN A 262 21.55 2.02 -19.87
CA GLN A 262 21.01 3.27 -20.42
C GLN A 262 19.53 3.25 -20.82
N ARG A 263 18.87 2.08 -20.97
CA ARG A 263 17.48 2.03 -21.50
C ARG A 263 16.39 1.59 -20.51
N MET A 264 16.73 0.95 -19.40
CA MET A 264 15.72 0.41 -18.45
C MET A 264 15.60 1.17 -17.12
N HIS A 265 16.47 2.15 -16.84
CA HIS A 265 16.42 2.92 -15.58
C HIS A 265 15.58 4.21 -15.65
N HIS A 266 15.01 4.55 -16.81
CA HIS A 266 14.36 5.84 -17.06
C HIS A 266 12.93 6.03 -16.49
N ASP A 267 12.41 5.17 -15.63
CA ASP A 267 11.10 5.47 -15.00
C ASP A 267 11.01 5.09 -13.52
N TRP A 268 12.04 4.44 -12.96
CA TRP A 268 11.97 3.91 -11.60
C TRP A 268 11.87 5.00 -10.52
N GLN A 269 12.39 6.19 -10.83
CA GLN A 269 12.27 7.38 -10.00
C GLN A 269 11.39 8.43 -10.68
N GLY A 270 10.47 8.03 -11.56
CA GLY A 270 9.65 8.97 -12.33
C GLY A 270 9.00 10.05 -11.46
N ASN A 271 8.42 9.67 -10.32
CA ASN A 271 7.87 10.60 -9.34
C ASN A 271 8.93 11.53 -8.72
N LEU A 272 10.06 10.98 -8.26
CA LEU A 272 11.13 11.78 -7.66
C LEU A 272 11.77 12.74 -8.67
N LYS A 273 12.03 12.28 -9.90
CA LYS A 273 12.57 13.10 -11.00
C LYS A 273 11.59 14.17 -11.44
N THR A 274 10.28 13.85 -11.46
CA THR A 274 9.23 14.84 -11.67
C THR A 274 9.22 15.89 -10.56
N LEU A 275 9.32 15.47 -9.29
CA LEU A 275 9.38 16.39 -8.15
C LEU A 275 10.60 17.29 -8.19
N GLU A 276 11.79 16.72 -8.43
CA GLU A 276 13.03 17.48 -8.62
C GLU A 276 12.87 18.49 -9.75
N PHE A 277 12.32 18.08 -10.90
CA PHE A 277 12.10 18.96 -12.04
C PHE A 277 11.12 20.10 -11.73
N ILE A 278 9.98 19.82 -11.10
CA ILE A 278 9.02 20.87 -10.71
C ILE A 278 9.67 21.86 -9.73
N LYS A 279 10.46 21.39 -8.77
CA LYS A 279 11.20 22.27 -7.84
C LYS A 279 12.20 23.17 -8.54
N LEU A 280 12.86 22.68 -9.59
CA LEU A 280 13.81 23.46 -10.38
C LEU A 280 13.15 24.62 -11.15
N LEU A 281 11.85 24.54 -11.43
CA LEU A 281 11.11 25.64 -12.07
C LEU A 281 10.92 26.85 -11.14
N ARG A 282 11.12 26.68 -9.82
CA ARG A 282 11.03 27.74 -8.80
C ARG A 282 9.76 28.61 -8.90
N ILE A 283 8.62 28.01 -9.26
CA ILE A 283 7.34 28.71 -9.39
C ILE A 283 6.85 29.09 -7.99
N ARG A 284 6.65 30.40 -7.77
CA ARG A 284 6.17 30.96 -6.49
C ARG A 284 4.67 31.22 -6.48
N ASP A 285 4.09 31.43 -7.66
CA ASP A 285 2.65 31.63 -7.82
C ASP A 285 1.86 30.37 -7.45
N LYS A 286 0.55 30.52 -7.24
CA LYS A 286 -0.35 29.40 -6.97
C LYS A 286 -0.43 28.46 -8.18
N VAL A 287 -0.23 27.17 -7.95
CA VAL A 287 -0.28 26.11 -8.97
C VAL A 287 -1.42 25.16 -8.68
N ASN A 288 -2.37 25.06 -9.60
CA ASN A 288 -3.37 24.00 -9.64
C ASN A 288 -2.87 22.94 -10.62
N LEU A 289 -2.32 21.85 -10.08
CA LEU A 289 -1.70 20.76 -10.81
C LEU A 289 -2.71 19.66 -11.11
N LEU A 290 -3.07 19.45 -12.37
CA LEU A 290 -3.80 18.26 -12.80
C LEU A 290 -2.85 17.07 -12.98
N THR A 291 -3.11 15.96 -12.29
CA THR A 291 -2.33 14.72 -12.39
C THR A 291 -3.21 13.49 -12.18
N ALA A 292 -2.94 12.42 -12.92
CA ALA A 292 -3.58 11.11 -12.65
C ALA A 292 -2.85 10.33 -11.55
N GLU A 293 -1.70 10.82 -11.09
CA GLU A 293 -0.82 10.15 -10.14
C GLU A 293 -0.62 10.96 -8.87
N GLY A 294 -0.88 10.34 -7.72
CA GLY A 294 -0.38 10.78 -6.41
C GLY A 294 -0.74 12.21 -6.00
N LYS A 295 -0.18 12.62 -4.87
CA LYS A 295 -0.30 13.97 -4.29
C LYS A 295 1.06 14.64 -4.31
N PHE A 296 1.43 15.19 -5.47
CA PHE A 296 2.74 15.82 -5.67
C PHE A 296 2.86 17.10 -4.81
N ASP A 297 1.75 17.82 -4.65
CA ASP A 297 1.60 19.02 -3.81
C ASP A 297 2.26 18.88 -2.43
N ILE A 298 2.08 17.74 -1.75
CA ILE A 298 2.68 17.45 -0.43
C ILE A 298 4.21 17.60 -0.41
N TYR A 299 4.88 17.41 -1.56
CA TYR A 299 6.34 17.35 -1.64
C TYR A 299 6.98 18.57 -2.32
N VAL A 300 6.22 19.40 -3.03
CA VAL A 300 6.75 20.57 -3.76
C VAL A 300 6.63 21.88 -2.98
N GLY A 301 5.51 22.11 -2.29
CA GLY A 301 5.30 23.30 -1.47
C GLY A 301 3.83 23.71 -1.38
N ASP A 302 3.52 24.59 -0.43
CA ASP A 302 2.15 24.98 -0.08
C ASP A 302 1.41 25.76 -1.18
N ASN A 303 2.14 26.32 -2.15
CA ASN A 303 1.56 26.98 -3.31
C ASN A 303 1.03 26.01 -4.37
N TYR A 304 1.24 24.69 -4.20
CA TYR A 304 0.74 23.66 -5.10
C TYR A 304 -0.53 23.02 -4.55
N THR A 305 -1.50 22.77 -5.41
CA THR A 305 -2.69 21.96 -5.12
C THR A 305 -2.84 20.90 -6.20
N SER A 306 -2.76 19.62 -5.83
CA SER A 306 -2.94 18.52 -6.79
C SER A 306 -4.41 18.17 -6.95
N LEU A 307 -4.87 18.12 -8.19
CA LEU A 307 -6.23 17.77 -8.60
C LEU A 307 -6.17 16.52 -9.47
N MET A 308 -7.01 15.54 -9.14
CA MET A 308 -7.05 14.27 -9.87
C MET A 308 -8.18 14.23 -10.92
N GLY A 309 -9.25 15.03 -10.78
CA GLY A 309 -10.41 14.96 -11.69
C GLY A 309 -11.20 13.67 -11.57
N VAL A 310 -11.30 13.12 -10.35
CA VAL A 310 -11.99 11.85 -10.08
C VAL A 310 -13.49 12.07 -10.02
N GLY A 311 -14.26 11.30 -10.78
CA GLY A 311 -15.73 11.29 -10.72
C GLY A 311 -16.42 12.51 -11.33
N THR A 312 -15.75 13.22 -12.25
CA THR A 312 -16.32 14.37 -12.95
C THR A 312 -16.96 13.92 -14.28
N ASN A 313 -18.21 14.32 -14.52
CA ASN A 313 -18.87 14.17 -15.84
C ASN A 313 -18.61 15.37 -16.77
N GLU A 314 -17.69 16.25 -16.40
CA GLU A 314 -17.38 17.46 -17.16
C GLU A 314 -16.32 17.18 -18.23
N SER A 315 -16.31 18.02 -19.27
CA SER A 315 -15.31 17.90 -20.34
C SER A 315 -13.91 18.29 -19.84
N PHE A 316 -12.85 17.84 -20.52
CA PHE A 316 -11.46 18.17 -20.12
C PHE A 316 -11.26 19.68 -20.07
N THR A 317 -11.79 20.38 -21.06
CA THR A 317 -11.67 21.83 -21.17
C THR A 317 -12.46 22.55 -20.07
N ALA A 318 -13.66 22.06 -19.75
CA ALA A 318 -14.48 22.57 -18.65
C ALA A 318 -13.75 22.41 -17.31
N PHE A 319 -13.23 21.21 -17.02
CA PHE A 319 -12.45 20.91 -15.82
C PHE A 319 -11.24 21.84 -15.67
N MET A 320 -10.46 21.97 -16.75
CA MET A 320 -9.27 22.83 -16.79
C MET A 320 -9.61 24.29 -16.49
N LYS A 321 -10.74 24.78 -16.99
CA LYS A 321 -11.20 26.15 -16.78
C LYS A 321 -11.77 26.36 -15.38
N GLN A 322 -12.68 25.48 -14.94
CA GLN A 322 -13.36 25.56 -13.65
C GLN A 322 -12.38 25.52 -12.48
N HIS A 323 -11.36 24.67 -12.57
CA HIS A 323 -10.36 24.54 -11.51
C HIS A 323 -9.10 25.36 -11.73
N GLU A 324 -9.14 26.31 -12.68
CA GLU A 324 -8.02 27.19 -13.02
C GLU A 324 -6.72 26.40 -13.17
N ILE A 325 -6.77 25.25 -13.85
CA ILE A 325 -5.61 24.40 -14.03
C ILE A 325 -4.57 25.19 -14.83
N ASN A 326 -3.39 25.31 -14.24
CA ASN A 326 -2.27 26.04 -14.82
C ASN A 326 -1.01 25.17 -14.93
N MET A 327 -1.06 23.92 -14.45
CA MET A 327 -0.04 22.90 -14.68
C MET A 327 -0.70 21.53 -14.87
N VAL A 328 -0.23 20.76 -15.85
CA VAL A 328 -0.70 19.37 -16.11
C VAL A 328 0.49 18.44 -16.18
N LEU A 329 0.48 17.37 -15.38
CA LEU A 329 1.47 16.29 -15.47
C LEU A 329 0.88 15.13 -16.27
N ALA A 330 1.28 15.01 -17.55
CA ALA A 330 0.82 13.91 -18.40
C ALA A 330 1.69 12.68 -18.23
N THR A 331 1.18 11.77 -17.42
CA THR A 331 1.72 10.42 -17.28
C THR A 331 1.00 9.44 -18.20
N GLY A 332 1.43 8.17 -18.22
CA GLY A 332 0.73 7.12 -18.96
C GLY A 332 -0.73 6.98 -18.52
N LEU A 333 -1.00 7.13 -17.21
CA LEU A 333 -2.33 7.07 -16.64
C LEU A 333 -3.21 8.24 -17.11
N LEU A 334 -2.71 9.48 -17.09
CA LEU A 334 -3.52 10.61 -17.56
C LEU A 334 -3.86 10.48 -19.05
N LYS A 335 -2.90 10.02 -19.86
CA LYS A 335 -3.11 9.81 -21.31
C LYS A 335 -4.23 8.81 -21.60
N GLN A 336 -4.34 7.77 -20.77
CA GLN A 336 -5.32 6.68 -20.90
C GLN A 336 -6.58 6.89 -20.05
N SER A 337 -6.63 7.97 -19.26
CA SER A 337 -7.71 8.18 -18.30
C SER A 337 -9.07 8.23 -18.98
N ILE A 338 -10.07 7.61 -18.34
CA ILE A 338 -11.46 7.64 -18.79
C ILE A 338 -12.24 8.81 -18.18
N ARG A 339 -11.61 9.57 -17.27
CA ARG A 339 -12.21 10.72 -16.57
C ARG A 339 -12.61 11.86 -17.51
N PHE A 340 -11.99 11.92 -18.68
CA PHE A 340 -12.17 12.99 -19.64
C PHE A 340 -12.43 12.41 -21.03
N GLU A 341 -13.23 13.12 -21.82
CA GLU A 341 -13.43 12.81 -23.22
C GLU A 341 -12.08 12.67 -23.95
N ALA A 342 -11.90 11.53 -24.61
CA ALA A 342 -10.62 11.15 -25.20
C ALA A 342 -10.19 12.13 -26.30
N SER A 343 -11.15 12.70 -27.04
CA SER A 343 -10.91 13.68 -28.11
C SER A 343 -10.32 14.98 -27.57
N GLU A 344 -10.98 15.62 -26.60
CA GLU A 344 -10.53 16.90 -26.01
C GLU A 344 -9.16 16.76 -25.33
N ARG A 345 -8.99 15.68 -24.56
CA ARG A 345 -7.70 15.41 -23.89
C ARG A 345 -6.60 15.22 -24.92
N LYS A 346 -6.86 14.45 -25.98
CA LYS A 346 -5.88 14.21 -27.04
C LYS A 346 -5.54 15.51 -27.78
N GLU A 347 -6.54 16.33 -28.10
CA GLU A 347 -6.34 17.63 -28.73
C GLU A 347 -5.42 18.53 -27.88
N PHE A 348 -5.64 18.61 -26.56
CA PHE A 348 -4.76 19.34 -25.66
C PHE A 348 -3.32 18.78 -25.64
N LEU A 349 -3.17 17.46 -25.58
CA LEU A 349 -1.86 16.81 -25.52
C LEU A 349 -1.07 16.97 -26.84
N ASP A 350 -1.76 17.01 -27.97
CA ASP A 350 -1.19 17.15 -29.31
C ASP A 350 -0.89 18.63 -29.63
N ASN A 351 -1.70 19.58 -29.15
CA ASN A 351 -1.52 21.02 -29.38
C ASN A 351 -1.67 21.88 -28.11
N PRO A 352 -0.76 21.74 -27.12
CA PRO A 352 -0.85 22.49 -25.86
C PRO A 352 -0.67 23.99 -26.04
N ASN A 353 0.03 24.43 -27.10
CA ASN A 353 0.26 25.84 -27.38
C ASN A 353 -1.04 26.58 -27.71
N ALA A 354 -1.97 25.94 -28.44
CA ALA A 354 -3.29 26.52 -28.72
C ALA A 354 -4.09 26.76 -27.43
N ALA A 355 -3.88 25.95 -26.40
CA ALA A 355 -4.48 26.12 -25.08
C ALA A 355 -3.69 27.08 -24.15
N GLY A 356 -2.60 27.68 -24.61
CA GLY A 356 -1.76 28.59 -23.82
C GLY A 356 -0.73 27.90 -22.91
N PHE A 357 -0.45 26.61 -23.13
CA PHE A 357 0.51 25.83 -22.36
C PHE A 357 1.81 25.59 -23.12
N LEU A 358 2.92 25.66 -22.39
CA LEU A 358 4.24 25.20 -22.81
C LEU A 358 4.42 23.74 -22.40
N LYS A 359 4.87 22.89 -23.33
CA LYS A 359 5.24 21.51 -23.05
C LYS A 359 6.71 21.42 -22.66
N LEU A 360 6.98 20.82 -21.50
CA LEU A 360 8.30 20.54 -20.98
C LEU A 360 8.45 19.02 -20.78
N GLU A 361 9.51 18.43 -21.31
CA GLU A 361 9.80 17.01 -21.03
C GLU A 361 10.51 16.88 -19.70
N VAL A 362 10.03 15.99 -18.83
CA VAL A 362 10.65 15.77 -17.51
C VAL A 362 11.90 14.91 -17.71
N PRO A 363 13.11 15.42 -17.38
CA PRO A 363 14.36 14.74 -17.66
C PRO A 363 14.39 13.32 -17.08
N PHE A 364 14.93 12.40 -17.87
CA PHE A 364 15.07 10.99 -17.50
C PHE A 364 13.76 10.24 -17.25
N THR A 365 12.62 10.73 -17.75
CA THR A 365 11.31 10.06 -17.66
C THR A 365 10.56 10.07 -18.99
N LYS A 366 9.45 9.33 -19.10
CA LYS A 366 8.51 9.42 -20.25
C LYS A 366 7.38 10.43 -20.04
N ARG A 367 7.50 11.30 -19.03
CA ARG A 367 6.46 12.22 -18.59
C ARG A 367 6.67 13.59 -19.21
N SER A 368 5.56 14.24 -19.52
CA SER A 368 5.57 15.62 -19.99
C SER A 368 4.81 16.48 -19.00
N LEU A 369 5.36 17.64 -18.68
CA LEU A 369 4.75 18.68 -17.86
C LEU A 369 4.27 19.79 -18.80
N PHE A 370 2.99 20.13 -18.72
CA PHE A 370 2.42 21.25 -19.45
C PHE A 370 2.20 22.40 -18.48
N LEU A 371 2.76 23.57 -18.78
CA LEU A 371 2.76 24.73 -17.90
C LEU A 371 2.14 25.95 -18.60
N ARG A 372 1.20 26.67 -17.98
CA ARG A 372 0.74 27.96 -18.53
C ARG A 372 1.91 28.93 -18.64
N ARG A 373 2.03 29.62 -19.78
CA ARG A 373 3.16 30.52 -20.09
C ARG A 373 3.40 31.60 -19.02
N GLU A 374 2.31 32.09 -18.42
CA GLU A 374 2.33 33.11 -17.37
C GLU A 374 3.12 32.68 -16.12
N LEU A 375 3.08 31.40 -15.74
CA LEU A 375 3.84 30.86 -14.62
C LEU A 375 5.35 30.82 -14.89
N PHE A 376 5.76 30.75 -16.15
CA PHE A 376 7.16 30.69 -16.54
C PHE A 376 7.80 32.09 -16.55
N SER A 377 7.07 33.12 -16.97
CA SER A 377 7.54 34.51 -16.98
C SER A 377 7.83 35.06 -15.59
N GLY A 378 7.09 34.63 -14.56
CA GLY A 378 7.31 35.05 -13.18
C GLY A 378 8.64 34.54 -12.60
N ALA A 379 9.05 33.32 -12.96
CA ALA A 379 10.22 32.65 -12.39
C ALA A 379 11.57 33.30 -12.76
N HIS A 380 11.68 33.88 -13.96
CA HIS A 380 12.94 34.48 -14.45
C HIS A 380 13.05 36.00 -14.24
N SER A 381 11.97 36.68 -13.87
CA SER A 381 11.96 38.14 -13.69
C SER A 381 12.55 38.63 -12.35
N MET A 382 12.94 37.73 -11.44
CA MET A 382 13.49 38.08 -10.12
C MET A 382 15.01 37.85 -9.95
N GLU A 383 15.73 37.32 -10.95
CA GLU A 383 17.21 37.23 -10.88
C GLU A 383 17.91 38.50 -11.41
N SER A 384 17.15 39.54 -11.79
CA SER A 384 17.67 40.84 -12.25
C SER A 384 17.41 42.01 -11.29
N LYS A 385 16.97 41.74 -10.05
CA LYS A 385 16.90 42.69 -8.94
C LYS A 385 17.60 42.09 -7.74
#